data_AF-A0A2W4S6S3-F1
#
_entry.id   AF-A0A2W4S6S3-F1
#
_cell.length_a   1.000
_cell.length_b   1.000
_cell.length_c   1.000
_cell.angle_alpha   90.00
_cell.angle_beta   90.00
_cell.angle_gamma   90.00
#
_symmetry.space_group_name_H-M   'P 1'
#
loop_
_entity.id
_entity.type
_entity.pdbx_description
1 polymer ?
#
loop_
_entity_poly.entity_id
_entity_poly.type
_entity_poly.pdbx_seq_one_letter_code
_entity_poly.pdbx_strand_id
1 'polypeptide(L)'
;MQSTKYPHLQSFLSGWFHQDFDIVGNSIEAIVDEFKQVSPAADAHAVAKDIRVFISTFEGQVDNEFGRDFEIDVDPREFAPSVEAFLEQIATRLETK
;
A
#
# COMPACT_ATOMS: atom_id res chain seq x y z
N MET A 1 8.19 1.92 15.14
CA MET A 1 9.02 3.05 14.66
C MET A 1 8.66 3.20 13.20
N GLN A 2 8.09 4.35 12.81
CA GLN A 2 7.61 4.56 11.45
C GLN A 2 8.74 4.42 10.43
N SER A 3 8.54 3.64 9.37
CA SER A 3 9.59 3.30 8.41
C SER A 3 9.91 4.47 7.47
N THR A 4 10.83 5.34 7.90
CA THR A 4 11.35 6.47 7.10
C THR A 4 12.02 6.06 5.78
N LYS A 5 12.19 4.74 5.53
CA LYS A 5 12.78 4.19 4.30
C LYS A 5 11.80 4.14 3.13
N TYR A 6 10.50 4.13 3.39
CA TYR A 6 9.44 4.00 2.38
C TYR A 6 8.37 5.09 2.57
N PRO A 7 8.76 6.37 2.45
CA PRO A 7 7.91 7.48 2.86
C PRO A 7 6.63 7.61 2.03
N HIS A 8 6.65 7.22 0.75
CA HIS A 8 5.46 7.30 -0.10
C HIS A 8 4.49 6.17 0.22
N LEU A 9 4.99 4.95 0.38
CA LEU A 9 4.18 3.80 0.81
C LEU A 9 3.55 4.08 2.18
N GLN A 10 4.32 4.59 3.13
CA GLN A 10 3.78 4.91 4.46
C GLN A 10 2.68 5.97 4.37
N SER A 11 2.92 7.06 3.63
CA SER A 11 1.94 8.15 3.49
C SER A 11 0.65 7.64 2.84
N PHE A 12 0.77 6.80 1.80
CA PHE A 12 -0.36 6.17 1.14
C PHE A 12 -1.17 5.30 2.10
N LEU A 13 -0.52 4.40 2.83
CA LEU A 13 -1.18 3.52 3.79
C LEU A 13 -1.89 4.30 4.90
N SER A 14 -1.22 5.27 5.52
CA SER A 14 -1.84 6.09 6.58
C SER A 14 -2.97 6.99 6.08
N GLY A 15 -2.92 7.39 4.80
CA GLY A 15 -3.89 8.32 4.21
C GLY A 15 -5.13 7.65 3.65
N TRP A 16 -5.02 6.40 3.22
CA TRP A 16 -6.09 5.69 2.50
C TRP A 16 -6.59 4.43 3.18
N PHE A 17 -5.78 3.81 4.05
CA PHE A 17 -6.10 2.58 4.77
C PHE A 17 -6.19 2.85 6.28
N HIS A 18 -6.96 3.87 6.64
CA HIS A 18 -7.31 4.20 8.03
C HIS A 18 -8.68 3.60 8.43
N GLN A 19 -9.06 3.73 9.70
CA GLN A 19 -10.27 3.12 10.26
C GLN A 19 -11.57 3.36 9.46
N ASP A 20 -11.70 4.51 8.80
CA ASP A 20 -12.87 4.92 8.00
C ASP A 20 -12.66 4.73 6.47
N PHE A 21 -11.78 3.82 6.06
CA PHE A 21 -11.48 3.61 4.63
C PHE A 21 -12.73 3.25 3.81
N ASP A 22 -13.72 2.62 4.46
CA ASP A 22 -15.00 2.18 3.88
C ASP A 22 -15.87 3.35 3.39
N ILE A 23 -15.59 4.57 3.84
CA ILE A 23 -16.22 5.79 3.31
C ILE A 23 -15.68 6.14 1.92
N VAL A 24 -14.43 5.79 1.63
CA VAL A 24 -13.70 6.17 0.41
C VAL A 24 -13.77 5.08 -0.65
N GLY A 25 -13.82 3.81 -0.24
CA GLY A 25 -14.07 2.68 -1.13
C GLY A 25 -13.91 1.32 -0.45
N ASN A 26 -14.80 0.37 -0.76
CA ASN A 26 -14.84 -0.92 -0.06
C ASN A 26 -13.84 -1.97 -0.60
N SER A 27 -12.93 -1.60 -1.49
CA SER A 27 -11.98 -2.52 -2.11
C SER A 27 -10.65 -1.84 -2.46
N ILE A 28 -9.58 -2.63 -2.59
CA ILE A 28 -8.24 -2.13 -3.00
C ILE A 28 -8.36 -1.35 -4.31
N GLU A 29 -9.12 -1.86 -5.27
CA GLU A 29 -9.25 -1.26 -6.59
C GLU A 29 -9.89 0.12 -6.51
N ALA A 30 -10.97 0.27 -5.73
CA ALA A 30 -11.64 1.55 -5.55
C ALA A 30 -10.70 2.59 -4.92
N ILE A 31 -9.95 2.19 -3.88
CA ILE A 31 -9.00 3.05 -3.17
C ILE A 31 -7.86 3.48 -4.11
N VAL A 32 -7.27 2.53 -4.84
CA VAL A 32 -6.16 2.83 -5.76
C VAL A 32 -6.63 3.70 -6.93
N ASP A 33 -7.83 3.45 -7.46
CA ASP A 33 -8.39 4.25 -8.55
C ASP A 33 -8.71 5.68 -8.09
N GLU A 34 -9.28 5.86 -6.90
CA GLU A 34 -9.50 7.19 -6.31
C GLU A 34 -8.16 7.92 -6.07
N PHE A 35 -7.17 7.24 -5.49
CA PHE A 35 -5.83 7.80 -5.29
C PHE A 35 -5.21 8.28 -6.61
N LYS A 36 -5.33 7.49 -7.69
CA LYS A 36 -4.88 7.86 -9.04
C LYS A 36 -5.64 9.06 -9.61
N GLN A 37 -6.91 9.25 -9.25
CA GLN A 37 -7.70 10.39 -9.72
C GLN A 37 -7.31 11.70 -9.02
N VAL A 38 -7.06 11.65 -7.71
CA VAL A 38 -6.81 12.85 -6.90
C VAL A 38 -5.33 13.21 -6.77
N SER A 39 -4.43 12.28 -7.06
CA SER A 39 -2.99 12.48 -6.89
C SER A 39 -2.25 12.59 -8.24
N PRO A 40 -1.15 13.36 -8.30
CA PRO A 40 -0.26 13.35 -9.46
C PRO A 40 0.24 11.94 -9.80
N ALA A 41 0.37 11.65 -11.10
CA ALA A 41 0.88 10.36 -11.57
C ALA A 41 2.29 10.02 -11.01
N ALA A 42 3.10 11.04 -10.69
CA ALA A 42 4.39 10.86 -10.05
C ALA A 42 4.29 10.22 -8.66
N ASP A 43 3.24 10.53 -7.90
CA ASP A 43 3.03 9.98 -6.56
C ASP A 43 2.62 8.50 -6.65
N ALA A 44 1.75 8.15 -7.61
CA ALA A 44 1.41 6.76 -7.91
C ALA A 44 2.65 5.92 -8.26
N HIS A 45 3.56 6.46 -9.08
CA HIS A 45 4.81 5.79 -9.41
C HIS A 45 5.76 5.69 -8.20
N ALA A 46 5.79 6.70 -7.33
CA ALA A 46 6.63 6.68 -6.14
C ALA A 46 6.16 5.62 -5.13
N VAL A 47 4.84 5.51 -4.91
CA VAL A 47 4.25 4.46 -4.06
C VAL A 47 4.54 3.07 -4.64
N ALA A 48 4.30 2.86 -5.94
CA ALA A 48 4.59 1.58 -6.58
C ALA A 48 6.07 1.20 -6.44
N LYS A 49 6.97 2.16 -6.63
CA LYS A 49 8.41 1.94 -6.46
C LYS A 49 8.77 1.56 -5.02
N ASP A 50 8.25 2.27 -4.02
CA ASP A 50 8.48 1.95 -2.61
C ASP A 50 8.03 0.52 -2.29
N ILE A 51 6.86 0.11 -2.80
CA ILE A 51 6.34 -1.26 -2.64
C ILE A 51 7.30 -2.28 -3.27
N ARG A 52 7.71 -2.08 -4.52
CA ARG A 52 8.61 -3.01 -5.22
C ARG A 52 9.95 -3.17 -4.48
N VAL A 53 10.49 -2.06 -3.95
CA VAL A 53 11.72 -2.09 -3.15
C VAL A 53 11.48 -2.81 -1.83
N PHE A 54 10.36 -2.56 -1.14
CA PHE A 54 10.03 -3.23 0.12
C PHE A 54 9.93 -4.74 -0.05
N ILE A 55 9.14 -5.22 -1.02
CA ILE A 55 8.97 -6.65 -1.31
C ILE A 55 10.33 -7.28 -1.64
N SER A 56 11.11 -6.67 -2.54
CA SER A 56 12.42 -7.19 -2.92
C SER A 56 13.44 -7.19 -1.77
N THR A 57 13.31 -6.27 -0.81
CA THR A 57 14.22 -6.18 0.35
C THR A 57 13.93 -7.27 1.38
N PHE A 58 12.66 -7.68 1.50
CA PHE A 58 12.18 -8.60 2.52
C PHE A 58 11.53 -9.84 1.94
N GLU A 59 12.03 -10.33 0.79
CA GLU A 59 11.51 -11.51 0.10
C GLU A 59 11.34 -12.70 1.06
N GLY A 60 10.12 -13.26 1.11
CA GLY A 60 9.75 -14.35 2.03
C GLY A 60 9.53 -13.94 3.49
N GLN A 61 9.68 -12.66 3.84
CA GLN A 61 9.48 -12.08 5.18
C GLN A 61 8.60 -10.83 5.17
N VAL A 62 7.99 -10.48 4.03
CA VAL A 62 7.19 -9.27 3.82
C VAL A 62 6.10 -9.11 4.88
N ASP A 63 5.31 -10.16 5.15
CA ASP A 63 4.26 -10.14 6.17
C ASP A 63 4.78 -9.80 7.58
N ASN A 64 5.95 -10.31 7.95
CA ASN A 64 6.54 -10.09 9.28
C ASN A 64 7.10 -8.68 9.41
N GLU A 65 7.81 -8.21 8.38
CA GLU A 65 8.46 -6.89 8.40
C GLU A 65 7.43 -5.77 8.23
N PHE A 66 6.36 -6.01 7.48
CA PHE A 66 5.31 -5.02 7.28
C PHE A 66 4.67 -4.60 8.60
N GLY A 67 4.29 -5.55 9.46
CA GLY A 67 3.71 -5.25 10.77
C GLY A 67 4.67 -4.61 11.77
N ARG A 68 5.97 -4.56 11.47
CA ARG A 68 6.99 -3.88 12.30
C ARG A 68 7.22 -2.44 11.85
N ASP A 69 7.17 -2.24 10.54
CA ASP A 69 7.55 -0.99 9.86
C ASP A 69 6.35 -0.08 9.57
N PHE A 70 5.17 -0.67 9.37
CA PHE A 70 3.92 0.03 9.07
C PHE A 70 2.85 -0.30 10.11
N GLU A 71 2.23 0.76 10.63
CA GLU A 71 1.04 0.67 11.47
C GLU A 71 -0.13 1.16 10.62
N ILE A 72 -1.08 0.26 10.37
CA ILE A 72 -2.31 0.54 9.64
C ILE A 72 -3.48 0.04 10.47
N ASP A 73 -4.62 0.71 10.35
CA ASP A 73 -5.80 0.42 11.17
C ASP A 73 -6.64 -0.75 10.63
N VAL A 74 -6.31 -1.23 9.43
CA VAL A 74 -7.00 -2.32 8.73
C VAL A 74 -6.08 -3.52 8.56
N ASP A 75 -6.62 -4.74 8.55
CA ASP A 75 -5.80 -5.92 8.27
C ASP A 75 -5.72 -6.12 6.74
N PRO A 76 -4.52 -6.06 6.11
CA PRO A 76 -4.35 -6.32 4.67
C PRO A 76 -4.91 -7.67 4.24
N ARG A 77 -5.01 -8.63 5.17
CA ARG A 77 -5.53 -9.96 4.92
C ARG A 77 -7.03 -10.01 4.67
N GLU A 78 -7.76 -8.93 4.98
CA GLU A 78 -9.17 -8.80 4.60
C GLU A 78 -9.35 -8.59 3.09
N PHE A 79 -8.31 -8.11 2.41
CA PHE A 79 -8.34 -7.81 0.98
C PHE A 79 -7.54 -8.81 0.13
N ALA A 80 -6.57 -9.50 0.71
CA ALA A 80 -5.70 -10.44 0.00
C ALA A 80 -5.26 -11.63 0.88
N PRO A 81 -4.78 -12.75 0.30
CA PRO A 81 -4.33 -13.91 1.07
C PRO A 81 -3.10 -13.66 1.97
N SER A 82 -2.28 -12.66 1.65
CA SER A 82 -1.08 -12.26 2.40
C SER A 82 -0.81 -10.77 2.23
N VAL A 83 0.03 -10.21 3.10
CA VAL A 83 0.45 -8.81 2.98
C VAL A 83 1.26 -8.59 1.69
N GLU A 84 2.09 -9.56 1.33
CA GLU A 84 2.81 -9.52 0.05
C GLU A 84 1.84 -9.43 -1.14
N ALA A 85 0.81 -10.29 -1.18
CA ALA A 85 -0.19 -10.27 -2.26
C ALA A 85 -1.02 -8.97 -2.27
N PHE A 86 -1.27 -8.38 -1.10
CA PHE A 86 -1.91 -7.07 -0.98
C PHE A 86 -1.05 -5.98 -1.63
N LEU A 87 0.23 -5.91 -1.26
CA LEU A 87 1.16 -4.92 -1.79
C LEU A 87 1.41 -5.11 -3.29
N GLU A 88 1.53 -6.33 -3.77
CA GLU A 88 1.67 -6.64 -5.20
C GLU A 88 0.47 -6.15 -6.02
N GLN A 89 -0.75 -6.35 -5.51
CA GLN A 89 -1.97 -5.86 -6.16
C GLN A 89 -1.97 -4.33 -6.28
N ILE A 90 -1.62 -3.63 -5.20
CA ILE A 90 -1.50 -2.17 -5.20
C ILE A 90 -0.46 -1.71 -6.23
N ALA A 91 0.76 -2.24 -6.18
CA ALA A 91 1.83 -1.83 -7.09
C ALA A 91 1.46 -2.06 -8.56
N THR A 92 0.91 -3.24 -8.89
CA THR A 92 0.49 -3.58 -10.24
C THR A 92 -0.60 -2.64 -10.75
N ARG A 93 -1.55 -2.27 -9.89
CA ARG A 93 -2.65 -1.37 -10.26
C ARG A 93 -2.18 0.08 -10.44
N LEU A 94 -1.25 0.54 -9.61
CA LEU A 94 -0.62 1.86 -9.73
C LEU A 94 0.22 2.01 -11.02
N GLU A 95 0.87 0.93 -11.45
CA GLU A 95 1.65 0.89 -12.71
C GLU A 95 0.76 0.83 -13.96
N THR A 96 -0.48 0.36 -13.81
CA THR A 96 -1.45 0.28 -14.91
C THR A 96 -2.04 1.66 -15.19
N LYS A 97 -2.07 2.09 -16.46
CA LYS A 97 -2.66 3.38 -16.88
C LYS A 97 -4.17 3.41 -16.63
#